data_AF-A0A536P1J8-F1
#
_entry.id   AF-A0A536P1J8-F1
#
_cell.length_a   1.000
_cell.length_b   1.000
_cell.length_c   1.000
_cell.angle_alpha   90.00
_cell.angle_beta   90.00
_cell.angle_gamma   90.00
#
_symmetry.space_group_name_H-M   'P 1'
#
loop_
_entity.id
_entity.type
_entity.pdbx_description
1 polymer ?
#
loop_
_entity_poly.entity_id
_entity_poly.type
_entity_poly.pdbx_seq_one_letter_code
_entity_poly.pdbx_strand_id
1 'polypeptide(L)'
;MRQLDLNADVGEGLPETDAALLELVTSANIACGLHAGDPHTIRKTLAMAVQHGVAVGAHPGFDDREGFGRRPVQLDATELADLILFQLGALDAIARVEGAALHHVKPHGALYNQAERDEALAVGIISAIRLFDSQLRLVGRAGSAMA
;
A
#
# COMPACT_ATOMS: atom_id res chain seq x y z
N MET A 1 -15.19 16.91 18.13
CA MET A 1 -15.79 15.69 17.51
C MET A 1 -14.71 14.63 17.41
N ARG A 2 -15.07 13.35 17.56
CA ARG A 2 -14.14 12.25 17.26
C ARG A 2 -14.07 12.06 15.75
N GLN A 3 -12.88 11.89 15.20
CA GLN A 3 -12.66 11.58 13.79
C GLN A 3 -12.13 10.16 13.67
N LEU A 4 -12.55 9.44 12.63
CA LEU A 4 -12.11 8.09 12.30
C LEU A 4 -11.69 8.09 10.82
N ASP A 5 -10.59 7.41 10.52
CA ASP A 5 -10.20 7.08 9.16
C ASP A 5 -10.85 5.74 8.76
N LEU A 6 -11.44 5.70 7.58
CA LEU A 6 -11.89 4.49 6.91
C LEU A 6 -11.03 4.29 5.68
N ASN A 7 -10.40 3.11 5.56
CA ASN A 7 -9.60 2.76 4.38
C ASN A 7 -10.12 1.51 3.68
N ALA A 8 -9.89 1.45 2.36
CA ALA A 8 -10.12 0.28 1.54
C ALA A 8 -8.92 0.00 0.63
N ASP A 9 -8.72 -1.27 0.29
CA ASP A 9 -7.74 -1.72 -0.69
C ASP A 9 -8.38 -1.63 -2.08
N VAL A 10 -7.72 -0.93 -3.02
CA VAL A 10 -8.25 -0.60 -4.35
C VAL A 10 -7.15 -0.66 -5.42
N GLY A 11 -7.52 -0.57 -6.69
CA GLY A 11 -6.57 -0.66 -7.80
C GLY A 11 -6.11 -2.09 -8.06
N GLU A 12 -6.86 -3.08 -7.55
CA GLU A 12 -6.55 -4.50 -7.65
C GLU A 12 -7.22 -5.18 -8.86
N GLY A 13 -7.98 -4.43 -9.67
CA GLY A 13 -8.58 -4.91 -10.93
C GLY A 13 -10.11 -4.89 -10.98
N LEU A 14 -10.78 -4.25 -10.01
CA LEU A 14 -12.25 -4.14 -9.92
C LEU A 14 -12.71 -2.67 -9.99
N PRO A 15 -12.59 -1.99 -11.15
CA PRO A 15 -12.74 -0.53 -11.23
C PRO A 15 -14.11 -0.01 -10.80
N GLU A 16 -15.20 -0.75 -11.06
CA GLU A 16 -16.55 -0.36 -10.62
C GLU A 16 -16.70 -0.44 -9.10
N THR A 17 -16.09 -1.44 -8.48
CA THR A 17 -16.07 -1.59 -7.02
C THR A 17 -15.17 -0.53 -6.37
N ASP A 18 -14.01 -0.27 -6.97
CA ASP A 18 -13.08 0.77 -6.51
C ASP A 18 -13.77 2.14 -6.50
N ALA A 19 -14.48 2.51 -7.57
CA ALA A 19 -15.23 3.77 -7.64
C ALA A 19 -16.28 3.88 -6.52
N ALA A 20 -17.08 2.83 -6.31
CA ALA A 20 -18.09 2.81 -5.25
C ALA A 20 -17.47 2.89 -3.84
N LEU A 21 -16.30 2.28 -3.62
CA LEU A 21 -15.60 2.36 -2.33
C LEU A 21 -15.00 3.75 -2.09
N LEU A 22 -14.44 4.39 -3.11
CA LEU A 22 -13.83 5.72 -3.01
C LEU A 22 -14.84 6.83 -2.65
N GLU A 23 -16.14 6.61 -2.84
CA GLU A 23 -17.19 7.50 -2.33
C GLU A 23 -17.40 7.41 -0.81
N LEU A 24 -16.91 6.35 -0.17
CA LEU A 24 -17.24 6.01 1.23
C LEU A 24 -16.04 6.10 2.17
N VAL A 25 -14.81 6.03 1.65
CA VAL A 25 -13.57 5.95 2.45
C VAL A 25 -12.85 7.30 2.52
N THR A 26 -12.02 7.48 3.54
CA THR A 26 -11.15 8.66 3.69
C THR A 26 -9.73 8.41 3.20
N SER A 27 -9.31 7.14 3.15
CA SER A 27 -8.01 6.71 2.66
C SER A 27 -8.14 5.51 1.71
N ALA A 28 -7.23 5.39 0.75
CA ALA A 28 -7.19 4.29 -0.21
C ALA A 28 -5.81 3.64 -0.23
N ASN A 29 -5.73 2.32 -0.03
CA ASN A 29 -4.51 1.55 -0.18
C ASN A 29 -4.45 1.05 -1.64
N ILE A 30 -3.65 1.70 -2.47
CA ILE A 30 -3.57 1.42 -3.92
C ILE A 30 -2.47 0.37 -4.18
N ALA A 31 -2.84 -0.70 -4.88
CA ALA A 31 -1.90 -1.75 -5.28
C ALA A 31 -0.70 -1.20 -6.09
N CYS A 32 0.48 -1.81 -5.91
CA CYS A 32 1.73 -1.27 -6.43
C CYS A 32 2.34 -2.06 -7.60
N GLY A 33 1.58 -2.96 -8.23
CA GLY A 33 2.01 -3.62 -9.47
C GLY A 33 2.67 -4.99 -9.30
N LEU A 34 2.80 -5.51 -8.07
CA LEU A 34 3.32 -6.86 -7.83
C LEU A 34 2.19 -7.86 -7.60
N HIS A 35 1.56 -7.85 -6.42
CA HIS A 35 0.46 -8.77 -6.10
C HIS A 35 -0.77 -8.52 -6.97
N ALA A 36 -1.04 -7.24 -7.29
CA ALA A 36 -2.16 -6.79 -8.11
C ALA A 36 -1.87 -5.40 -8.72
N GLY A 37 -2.79 -4.95 -9.57
CA GLY A 37 -2.70 -3.68 -10.28
C GLY A 37 -1.73 -3.73 -11.46
N ASP A 38 -2.08 -3.08 -12.55
CA ASP A 38 -1.17 -2.77 -13.66
C ASP A 38 -1.05 -1.24 -13.78
N PRO A 39 -0.06 -0.69 -14.51
CA PRO A 39 0.15 0.77 -14.56
C PRO A 39 -1.09 1.57 -14.99
N HIS A 40 -1.92 1.03 -15.88
CA HIS A 40 -3.13 1.71 -16.35
C HIS A 40 -4.23 1.69 -15.30
N THR A 41 -4.46 0.54 -14.66
CA THR A 41 -5.40 0.39 -13.55
C THR A 41 -5.01 1.28 -12.36
N ILE A 42 -3.72 1.28 -11.98
CA ILE A 42 -3.18 2.09 -10.89
C ILE A 42 -3.41 3.58 -11.17
N ARG A 43 -3.03 4.06 -12.36
CA ARG A 43 -3.20 5.47 -12.74
C ARG A 43 -4.67 5.91 -12.70
N LYS A 44 -5.58 5.09 -13.23
CA LYS A 44 -7.02 5.37 -13.16
C LYS A 44 -7.52 5.44 -11.71
N THR A 45 -7.08 4.51 -10.87
CA THR A 45 -7.45 4.47 -9.45
C THR A 45 -6.96 5.71 -8.70
N LEU A 46 -5.72 6.14 -8.97
CA LEU A 46 -5.17 7.39 -8.45
C LEU A 46 -6.00 8.60 -8.85
N ALA A 47 -6.33 8.73 -10.14
CA ALA A 47 -7.15 9.83 -10.64
C ALA A 47 -8.53 9.87 -9.93
N MET A 48 -9.16 8.72 -9.74
CA MET A 48 -10.41 8.62 -8.98
C MET A 48 -10.22 9.03 -7.50
N ALA A 49 -9.19 8.53 -6.83
CA ALA A 49 -8.93 8.88 -5.44
C ALA A 49 -8.73 10.40 -5.26
N VAL A 50 -7.98 11.04 -6.17
CA VAL A 50 -7.79 12.50 -6.19
C VAL A 50 -9.11 13.23 -6.40
N GLN A 51 -9.92 12.80 -7.38
CA GLN A 51 -11.23 13.40 -7.66
C GLN A 51 -12.15 13.36 -6.44
N HIS A 52 -12.10 12.29 -5.65
CA HIS A 52 -12.91 12.13 -4.44
C HIS A 52 -12.27 12.74 -3.18
N GLY A 53 -11.07 13.32 -3.27
CA GLY A 53 -10.36 13.89 -2.13
C GLY A 53 -9.91 12.84 -1.10
N VAL A 54 -9.73 11.59 -1.53
CA VAL A 54 -9.31 10.46 -0.69
C VAL A 54 -7.79 10.45 -0.54
N ALA A 55 -7.30 10.22 0.68
CA ALA A 55 -5.87 10.13 0.93
C ALA A 55 -5.26 8.87 0.27
N VAL A 56 -4.24 9.07 -0.57
CA VAL A 56 -3.61 7.99 -1.33
C VAL A 56 -2.54 7.30 -0.49
N GLY A 57 -2.62 5.98 -0.35
CA GLY A 57 -1.59 5.15 0.27
C GLY A 57 -1.08 4.06 -0.65
N ALA A 58 0.15 3.62 -0.41
CA ALA A 58 0.71 2.46 -1.07
C ALA A 58 0.25 1.16 -0.41
N HIS A 59 -0.09 0.17 -1.22
CA HIS A 59 -0.44 -1.18 -0.78
C HIS A 59 0.58 -2.22 -1.29
N PRO A 60 1.85 -2.18 -0.82
CA PRO A 60 2.87 -3.08 -1.31
C PRO A 60 2.65 -4.52 -0.82
N GLY A 61 2.87 -5.48 -1.71
CA GLY A 61 2.76 -6.90 -1.41
C GLY A 61 4.00 -7.68 -1.83
N PHE A 62 3.99 -8.99 -1.61
CA PHE A 62 4.97 -9.88 -2.22
C PHE A 62 4.82 -9.91 -3.74
N ASP A 63 5.92 -10.22 -4.43
CA ASP A 63 5.92 -10.53 -5.86
C ASP A 63 5.31 -11.92 -6.12
N ASP A 64 4.00 -11.98 -5.92
CA ASP A 64 3.20 -13.19 -6.07
C ASP A 64 1.85 -12.85 -6.70
N ARG A 65 1.86 -12.47 -7.97
CA ARG A 65 0.62 -12.14 -8.69
C ARG A 65 -0.35 -13.32 -8.77
N GLU A 66 0.16 -14.54 -8.99
CA GLU A 66 -0.67 -15.74 -9.10
C GLU A 66 -1.39 -16.08 -7.79
N GLY A 67 -0.72 -15.90 -6.65
CA GLY A 67 -1.31 -16.05 -5.32
C GLY A 67 -1.92 -14.78 -4.76
N PHE A 68 -2.00 -13.70 -5.55
CA PHE A 68 -2.49 -12.39 -5.15
C PHE A 68 -1.78 -11.84 -3.92
N GLY A 69 -0.48 -12.13 -3.72
CA GLY A 69 0.29 -11.71 -2.55
C GLY A 69 -0.19 -12.32 -1.24
N ARG A 70 -1.00 -13.40 -1.28
CA ARG A 70 -1.58 -14.05 -0.10
C ARG A 70 -0.82 -15.30 0.35
N ARG A 71 0.24 -15.69 -0.35
CA ARG A 71 1.14 -16.78 0.07
C ARG A 71 2.34 -16.21 0.84
N PRO A 72 2.71 -16.79 1.99
CA PRO A 72 3.89 -16.37 2.72
C PRO A 72 5.16 -16.54 1.89
N VAL A 73 6.04 -15.55 1.96
CA VAL A 73 7.38 -15.59 1.37
C VAL A 73 8.38 -15.36 2.49
N GLN A 74 9.54 -16.02 2.39
CA GLN A 74 10.67 -15.80 3.28
C GLN A 74 11.62 -14.83 2.57
N LEU A 75 11.79 -13.65 3.14
CA LEU A 75 12.75 -12.64 2.71
C LEU A 75 13.49 -12.17 3.97
N ASP A 76 14.76 -11.79 3.81
CA ASP A 76 15.41 -11.01 4.85
C ASP A 76 14.93 -9.55 4.86
N ALA A 77 15.31 -8.79 5.90
CA ALA A 77 14.86 -7.42 6.07
C ALA A 77 15.34 -6.48 4.95
N THR A 78 16.49 -6.76 4.32
CA THR A 78 17.07 -5.95 3.25
C THR A 78 16.35 -6.23 1.94
N GLU A 79 16.16 -7.50 1.59
CA GLU A 79 15.39 -7.93 0.42
C GLU A 79 13.97 -7.39 0.47
N LEU A 80 13.33 -7.45 1.65
CA LEU A 80 12.01 -6.87 1.84
C LEU A 80 12.01 -5.35 1.68
N ALA A 81 13.03 -4.67 2.20
CA ALA A 81 13.09 -3.22 2.10
C ALA A 81 13.23 -2.76 0.64
N ASP A 82 14.08 -3.43 -0.14
CA ASP A 82 14.26 -3.16 -1.57
C ASP A 82 12.97 -3.43 -2.37
N LEU A 83 12.26 -4.53 -2.05
CA LEU A 83 10.97 -4.87 -2.66
C LEU A 83 9.90 -3.78 -2.41
N ILE A 84 9.87 -3.22 -1.19
CA ILE A 84 8.94 -2.14 -0.84
C ILE A 84 9.36 -0.84 -1.53
N LEU A 85 10.65 -0.49 -1.52
CA LEU A 85 11.15 0.71 -2.20
C LEU A 85 10.81 0.72 -3.69
N PHE A 86 10.95 -0.42 -4.37
CA PHE A 86 10.53 -0.58 -5.76
C PHE A 86 9.05 -0.23 -5.95
N GLN A 87 8.17 -0.80 -5.12
CA GLN A 87 6.73 -0.59 -5.19
C GLN A 87 6.33 0.86 -4.86
N LEU A 88 6.97 1.47 -3.86
CA LEU A 88 6.73 2.88 -3.51
C LEU A 88 7.15 3.81 -4.64
N GLY A 89 8.34 3.59 -5.22
CA GLY A 89 8.83 4.40 -6.34
C GLY A 89 7.94 4.29 -7.59
N ALA A 90 7.49 3.07 -7.92
CA ALA A 90 6.58 2.84 -9.02
C ALA A 90 5.24 3.58 -8.84
N LEU A 91 4.63 3.47 -7.65
CA LEU A 91 3.36 4.13 -7.37
C LEU A 91 3.52 5.67 -7.30
N ASP A 92 4.54 6.17 -6.61
CA ASP A 92 4.79 7.61 -6.44
C ASP A 92 5.01 8.33 -7.77
N ALA A 93 5.76 7.70 -8.70
CA ALA A 93 5.95 8.26 -10.03
C ALA A 93 4.62 8.49 -10.78
N ILE A 94 3.67 7.55 -10.66
CA ILE A 94 2.35 7.66 -11.28
C ILE A 94 1.45 8.62 -10.50
N ALA A 95 1.50 8.58 -9.15
CA ALA A 95 0.72 9.45 -8.27
C ALA A 95 0.98 10.93 -8.54
N ARG A 96 2.25 11.31 -8.74
CA ARG A 96 2.63 12.70 -9.05
C ARG A 96 2.06 13.21 -10.37
N VAL A 97 1.86 12.34 -11.37
CA VAL A 97 1.23 12.71 -12.65
C VAL A 97 -0.23 13.12 -12.43
N GLU A 98 -0.91 12.49 -11.48
CA GLU A 98 -2.30 12.83 -11.11
C GLU A 98 -2.37 13.90 -10.00
N GLY A 99 -1.24 14.52 -9.64
CA GLY A 99 -1.17 15.56 -8.60
C GLY A 99 -1.34 15.05 -7.17
N ALA A 100 -1.21 13.74 -6.95
CA ALA A 100 -1.27 13.12 -5.64
C ALA A 100 0.11 13.00 -4.98
N ALA A 101 0.11 12.99 -3.65
CA ALA A 101 1.25 12.60 -2.83
C ALA A 101 0.87 11.38 -1.99
N LEU A 102 1.82 10.47 -1.76
CA LEU A 102 1.60 9.33 -0.88
C LEU A 102 1.43 9.82 0.56
N HIS A 103 0.40 9.32 1.24
CA HIS A 103 0.03 9.65 2.62
C HIS A 103 0.47 8.57 3.61
N HIS A 104 0.38 7.31 3.19
CA HIS A 104 0.64 6.16 4.05
C HIS A 104 1.06 4.93 3.26
N VAL A 105 1.52 3.91 3.98
CA VAL A 105 1.83 2.57 3.50
C VAL A 105 1.10 1.57 4.37
N LYS A 106 0.40 0.63 3.73
CA LYS A 106 -0.24 -0.52 4.39
C LYS A 106 0.21 -1.77 3.65
N PRO A 107 1.01 -2.67 4.24
CA PRO A 107 1.38 -3.91 3.55
C PRO A 107 0.16 -4.74 3.15
N HIS A 108 0.28 -5.49 2.06
CA HIS A 108 -0.78 -6.36 1.54
C HIS A 108 -0.68 -7.79 2.08
N GLY A 109 -1.84 -8.43 2.26
CA GLY A 109 -1.97 -9.88 2.29
C GLY A 109 -1.01 -10.60 3.25
N ALA A 110 -0.25 -11.56 2.72
CA ALA A 110 0.67 -12.36 3.53
C ALA A 110 1.80 -11.53 4.14
N LEU A 111 2.28 -10.49 3.44
CA LEU A 111 3.31 -9.59 3.96
C LEU A 111 2.83 -8.90 5.24
N TYR A 112 1.60 -8.36 5.23
CA TYR A 112 0.97 -7.77 6.42
C TYR A 112 0.91 -8.77 7.57
N ASN A 113 0.36 -9.95 7.30
CA ASN A 113 0.13 -10.98 8.32
C ASN A 113 1.42 -11.52 8.94
N GLN A 114 2.49 -11.68 8.13
CA GLN A 114 3.80 -12.09 8.64
C GLN A 114 4.43 -10.97 9.48
N ALA A 115 4.42 -9.73 8.98
CA ALA A 115 4.99 -8.58 9.66
C ALA A 115 4.30 -8.23 10.98
N GLU A 116 3.06 -8.69 11.21
CA GLU A 116 2.42 -8.52 12.52
C GLU A 116 3.15 -9.23 13.67
N ARG A 117 3.92 -10.29 13.35
CA ARG A 117 4.52 -11.21 14.32
C ARG A 117 6.04 -11.31 14.19
N ASP A 118 6.57 -10.95 13.03
CA ASP A 118 7.99 -11.02 12.72
C ASP A 118 8.63 -9.62 12.80
N GLU A 119 9.43 -9.40 13.84
CA GLU A 119 10.11 -8.13 14.09
C GLU A 119 11.10 -7.78 12.97
N ALA A 120 11.75 -8.77 12.34
CA ALA A 120 12.70 -8.52 11.27
C ALA A 120 11.99 -7.97 10.02
N LEU A 121 10.83 -8.54 9.68
CA LEU A 121 10.01 -8.04 8.57
C LEU A 121 9.43 -6.66 8.87
N ALA A 122 8.97 -6.42 10.11
CA ALA A 122 8.51 -5.10 10.52
C ALA A 122 9.61 -4.03 10.41
N VAL A 123 10.85 -4.36 10.84
CA VAL A 123 12.03 -3.50 10.67
C VAL A 123 12.32 -3.25 9.19
N GLY A 124 12.23 -4.26 8.32
CA GLY A 124 12.39 -4.10 6.87
C GLY A 124 11.40 -3.09 6.27
N ILE A 125 10.11 -3.22 6.62
CA ILE A 125 9.04 -2.29 6.20
C ILE A 125 9.32 -0.87 6.69
N ILE A 126 9.61 -0.70 7.98
CA ILE A 126 9.87 0.62 8.57
C ILE A 126 11.11 1.27 7.95
N SER A 127 12.15 0.48 7.69
CA SER A 127 13.39 0.95 7.06
C SER A 127 13.13 1.45 5.64
N ALA A 128 12.37 0.69 4.82
CA ALA A 128 11.99 1.11 3.48
C ALA A 128 11.21 2.42 3.48
N ILE A 129 10.21 2.54 4.37
CA ILE A 129 9.41 3.76 4.50
C ILE A 129 10.29 4.95 4.88
N ARG A 130 11.19 4.81 5.87
CA ARG A 130 12.09 5.88 6.30
C ARG A 130 13.08 6.31 5.22
N LEU A 131 13.59 5.36 4.43
CA LEU A 131 14.49 5.64 3.31
C LEU A 131 13.78 6.36 2.16
N PHE A 132 12.51 6.01 1.92
CA PHE A 132 11.71 6.62 0.87
C PHE A 132 11.23 8.03 1.24
N ASP A 133 10.46 8.11 2.34
CA ASP A 133 9.96 9.36 2.91
C ASP A 133 9.53 9.14 4.37
N SER A 134 10.30 9.72 5.30
CA SER A 134 10.04 9.66 6.74
C SER A 134 8.70 10.26 7.21
N GLN A 135 7.98 11.00 6.36
CA GLN A 135 6.66 11.56 6.68
C GLN A 135 5.51 10.59 6.41
N LEU A 136 5.75 9.48 5.70
CA LEU A 136 4.73 8.48 5.43
C LEU A 136 4.33 7.73 6.69
N ARG A 137 3.02 7.49 6.84
CA ARG A 137 2.46 6.72 7.95
C ARG A 137 2.48 5.24 7.63
N LEU A 138 2.84 4.39 8.60
CA LEU A 138 2.64 2.94 8.50
C LEU A 138 1.29 2.57 9.10
N VAL A 139 0.47 1.82 8.36
CA VAL A 139 -0.78 1.23 8.84
C VAL A 139 -0.55 -0.24 9.14
N GLY A 140 -0.65 -0.61 10.41
CA GLY A 140 -0.48 -1.98 10.92
C GLY A 140 -1.53 -2.34 11.94
N ARG A 141 -1.58 -3.61 12.36
CA ARG A 141 -2.51 -4.07 13.39
C ARG A 141 -2.10 -3.48 14.73
N ALA A 142 -3.07 -2.98 15.49
CA ALA A 142 -2.83 -2.46 16.83
C ALA A 142 -2.15 -3.51 17.73
N GLY A 143 -1.07 -3.12 18.40
CA GLY A 143 -0.30 -4.00 19.29
C GLY A 143 0.42 -5.14 18.56
N SER A 144 0.83 -4.94 17.31
CA SER A 144 1.67 -5.87 16.55
C SER A 144 3.12 -5.40 16.51
N ALA A 145 4.02 -6.19 15.90
CA ALA A 145 5.41 -5.81 15.70
C ALA A 145 5.58 -4.56 14.79
N MET A 146 4.53 -4.14 14.08
CA MET A 146 4.50 -2.91 13.27
C MET A 146 4.05 -1.66 14.06
N ALA A 147 3.66 -1.80 15.33
CA ALA A 147 3.07 -0.72 16.15
C ALA A 147 4.09 -0.01 17.05
#